data_AF-A0AAV4DX18-F1
#
_entry.id   AF-A0AAV4DX18-F1
#
_cell.length_a   1.000
_cell.length_b   1.000
_cell.length_c   1.000
_cell.angle_alpha   90.00
_cell.angle_beta   90.00
_cell.angle_gamma   90.00
#
_symmetry.space_group_name_H-M   'P 1'
#
loop_
_entity.id
_entity.type
_entity.pdbx_description
1 polymer ?
#
loop_
_entity_poly.entity_id
_entity_poly.type
_entity_poly.pdbx_seq_one_letter_code
_entity_poly.pdbx_strand_id
1 'polypeptide(L)'
;MLLDPKSGKEEVRTMLDAELENMAVVVEKVKHIKEMQKELKVDVLKFEYLAEVQSELKLRDTLWSSLDDWDKMIINWMEVPFSEIDPEEVSQTTFKYMKTVHTLEKGLPPNDLVGVLKKKVEIMKSRLQVITDLRNPYLKKRHWDLIQEALNYKFEKSAPPLTLGLLVDIKAFDKADAMQEISGMASSQAALEAILKKVVDAWKAIEFPTVPYKDYKDVYILGNVDDIQQLLDDSNINIQTILSSRHVGPIKSKVEEWANNLALFYKNLDAWLTCQRSWLYLESIFSAPDIQRQLPIEAKMFIEVDKYYKDFMRRVHKSPLAIRTGAQAGPPSGQDADGGARTRDRRLPADVMTGS
;
A
#
# COMPACT_ATOMS: atom_id res chain seq x y z
N MET A 1 32.81 33.95 26.50
CA MET A 1 33.53 32.66 26.43
C MET A 1 32.55 31.49 26.25
N LEU A 2 31.72 31.13 27.23
CA LEU A 2 30.80 29.97 27.10
C LEU A 2 29.69 30.07 26.02
N LEU A 3 29.44 31.27 25.48
CA LEU A 3 28.46 31.54 24.41
C LEU A 3 29.11 32.07 23.12
N ASP A 4 30.45 32.07 23.05
CA ASP A 4 31.19 32.60 21.90
C ASP A 4 31.46 31.48 20.87
N PRO A 5 31.02 31.62 19.60
CA PRO A 5 31.26 30.65 18.52
C PRO A 5 32.72 30.33 18.24
N LYS A 6 33.67 31.18 18.65
CA LYS A 6 35.11 31.00 18.40
C LYS A 6 35.82 30.26 19.53
N SER A 7 35.13 29.93 20.62
CA SER A 7 35.73 29.21 21.74
C SER A 7 35.97 27.74 21.38
N GLY A 8 37.11 27.19 21.78
CA GLY A 8 37.43 25.78 21.55
C GLY A 8 36.38 24.87 22.20
N LYS A 9 35.74 23.99 21.42
CA LYS A 9 34.70 23.06 21.89
C LYS A 9 35.14 22.29 23.14
N GLU A 10 36.39 21.82 23.18
CA GLU A 10 36.94 21.07 24.32
C GLU A 10 37.15 21.95 25.55
N GLU A 11 37.72 23.15 25.39
CA GLU A 11 37.96 24.08 26.50
C GLU A 11 36.64 24.55 27.14
N VAL A 12 35.62 24.82 26.32
CA VAL A 12 34.29 25.19 26.80
C VAL A 12 33.63 24.04 27.54
N ARG A 13 33.78 22.80 27.06
CA ARG A 13 33.24 21.62 27.73
C ARG A 13 33.89 21.40 29.09
N THR A 14 35.22 21.45 29.17
CA THR A 14 35.96 21.32 30.44
C THR A 14 35.58 22.42 31.45
N MET A 15 35.44 23.67 31.00
CA MET A 15 34.99 24.76 31.89
C MET A 15 33.55 24.57 32.36
N LEU A 16 32.66 24.09 31.49
CA LEU A 16 31.26 23.89 31.82
C LEU A 16 31.06 22.71 32.78
N ASP A 17 31.82 21.63 32.62
CA ASP A 17 31.83 20.48 33.51
C ASP A 17 32.30 20.88 34.92
N ALA A 18 33.39 21.66 35.00
CA ALA A 18 33.90 22.18 36.28
C ALA A 18 32.87 23.09 36.98
N GLU A 19 32.18 23.95 36.22
CA GLU A 19 31.17 24.84 36.77
C GLU A 19 29.89 24.11 37.18
N LEU A 20 29.51 23.04 36.47
CA LEU A 20 28.41 22.14 36.84
C LEU A 20 28.70 21.39 38.14
N GLU A 21 29.94 20.91 38.30
CA GLU A 21 30.37 20.23 39.53
C GLU A 21 30.40 21.20 40.73
N ASN A 22 30.95 22.40 40.54
CA ASN A 22 30.89 23.47 41.53
C ASN A 22 29.44 23.80 41.91
N MET A 23 28.55 23.87 40.92
CA MET A 23 27.14 24.16 41.15
C MET A 23 26.43 23.03 41.91
N ALA A 24 26.76 21.77 41.64
CA ALA A 24 26.24 20.63 42.41
C ALA A 24 26.64 20.70 43.88
N VAL A 25 27.90 21.05 44.18
CA VAL A 25 28.39 21.24 45.55
C VAL A 25 27.63 22.37 46.27
N VAL A 26 27.40 23.49 45.60
CA VAL A 26 26.66 24.63 46.17
C VAL A 26 25.19 24.29 46.40
N VAL A 27 24.55 23.56 45.48
CA VAL A 27 23.16 23.11 45.62
C VAL A 27 23.00 22.16 46.82
N GLU A 28 23.94 21.23 47.03
CA GLU A 28 23.87 20.32 48.18
C GLU A 28 24.10 21.06 49.51
N LYS A 29 25.01 22.04 49.54
CA LYS A 29 25.16 22.94 50.71
C LYS A 29 23.87 23.70 51.01
N VAL A 30 23.19 24.24 49.99
CA VAL A 30 21.92 24.96 50.18
C VAL A 30 20.82 24.02 50.65
N LYS A 31 20.78 22.78 50.16
CA LYS A 31 19.83 21.76 50.65
C LYS A 31 20.05 21.47 52.14
N HIS A 32 21.30 21.26 52.55
CA HIS A 32 21.63 21.05 53.95
C HIS A 32 21.24 22.26 54.84
N ILE A 33 21.49 23.49 54.38
CA ILE A 33 21.07 24.71 55.09
C ILE A 33 19.54 24.76 55.26
N LYS A 34 18.78 24.43 54.20
CA LYS A 34 17.31 24.40 54.28
C LYS A 34 16.79 23.34 55.24
N GLU A 35 17.43 22.17 55.29
CA GLU A 35 17.10 21.11 56.24
C GLU A 35 17.34 21.56 57.68
N MET A 36 18.50 22.15 57.98
CA MET A 36 18.78 22.73 59.30
C MET A 36 17.79 23.83 59.67
N GLN A 37 17.44 24.72 58.73
CA GLN A 37 16.46 25.79 58.97
C GLN A 37 15.09 25.22 59.36
N LYS A 38 14.68 24.13 58.70
CA LYS A 38 13.43 23.43 58.99
C LYS A 38 13.45 22.77 60.37
N GLU A 39 14.55 22.11 60.73
CA GLU A 39 14.73 21.48 62.05
C GLU A 39 14.72 22.52 63.18
N LEU A 40 15.39 23.66 62.96
CA LEU A 40 15.47 24.78 63.90
C LEU A 40 14.19 25.64 63.92
N LYS A 41 13.18 25.33 63.09
CA LYS A 41 11.91 26.07 62.94
C LYS A 41 12.10 27.57 62.65
N VAL A 42 13.12 27.90 61.88
CA VAL A 42 13.35 29.27 61.39
C VAL A 42 12.83 29.41 59.95
N ASP A 43 12.62 30.66 59.52
CA ASP A 43 12.16 30.94 58.16
C ASP A 43 13.15 30.40 57.12
N VAL A 44 12.63 29.57 56.21
CA VAL A 44 13.43 28.93 55.16
C VAL A 44 13.73 29.94 54.06
N LEU A 45 15.01 30.19 53.81
CA LEU A 45 15.43 31.14 52.79
C LEU A 45 15.16 30.60 51.38
N LYS A 46 14.66 31.48 50.51
CA LYS A 46 14.52 31.23 49.07
C LYS A 46 15.80 31.69 48.36
N PHE A 47 16.46 30.76 47.68
CA PHE A 47 17.68 31.03 46.91
C PHE A 47 17.32 31.19 45.42
N GLU A 48 16.58 32.24 45.09
CA GLU A 48 16.05 32.46 43.72
C GLU A 48 17.17 32.66 42.70
N TYR A 49 18.20 33.45 43.04
CA TYR A 49 19.38 33.65 42.20
C TYR A 49 20.16 32.36 41.92
N LEU A 50 20.26 31.46 42.90
CA LEU A 50 20.90 30.15 42.70
C LEU A 50 20.12 29.30 41.71
N ALA A 51 18.78 29.33 41.78
CA ALA A 51 17.92 28.61 40.85
C ALA A 51 18.03 29.17 39.42
N GLU A 52 18.15 30.49 39.28
CA GLU A 52 18.40 31.16 37.99
C GLU A 52 19.74 30.74 37.38
N VAL A 53 20.83 30.85 38.15
CA VAL A 53 22.18 30.46 37.69
C VAL A 53 22.24 28.97 37.35
N GLN A 54 21.63 28.11 38.17
CA GLN A 54 21.55 26.67 37.90
C GLN A 54 20.78 26.38 36.60
N SER A 55 19.68 27.11 36.36
CA SER A 55 18.89 26.99 35.13
C SER A 55 19.70 27.43 33.91
N GLU A 56 20.38 28.58 34.00
CA GLU A 56 21.20 29.11 32.91
C GLU A 56 22.37 28.17 32.57
N LEU A 57 23.05 27.64 33.59
CA LEU A 57 24.16 26.70 33.41
C LEU A 57 23.70 25.40 32.72
N LYS A 58 22.56 24.84 33.14
CA LYS A 58 21.96 23.66 32.48
C LYS A 58 21.57 23.92 31.04
N LEU A 59 21.07 25.12 30.72
CA LEU A 59 20.74 25.50 29.34
C LEU A 59 21.99 25.61 28.47
N ARG A 60 23.09 26.14 29.01
CA ARG A 60 24.39 26.20 28.31
C ARG A 60 24.94 24.79 28.05
N ASP A 61 24.84 23.88 29.01
CA ASP A 61 25.23 22.47 28.83
C ASP A 61 24.38 21.77 27.78
N THR A 62 23.07 21.96 27.85
CA THR A 62 22.13 21.46 26.85
C THR A 62 22.49 21.96 25.44
N LEU A 63 22.88 23.22 25.28
CA LEU A 63 23.27 23.79 23.99
C LEU A 63 24.52 23.10 23.41
N TRP A 64 25.60 22.99 24.20
CA TRP A 64 26.85 22.39 23.73
C TRP A 64 26.73 20.89 23.48
N SER A 65 26.05 20.17 24.37
CA SER A 65 25.73 18.75 24.18
C SER A 65 24.86 18.56 22.94
N SER A 66 23.82 19.37 22.75
CA SER A 66 22.96 19.29 21.56
C SER A 66 23.71 19.55 20.26
N LEU A 67 24.67 20.49 20.25
CA LEU A 67 25.49 20.77 19.06
C LEU A 67 26.39 19.59 18.70
N ASP A 68 27.03 18.97 19.69
CA ASP A 68 27.92 17.82 19.47
C ASP A 68 27.14 16.57 19.05
N ASP A 69 26.05 16.28 19.74
CA ASP A 69 25.17 15.14 19.43
C ASP A 69 24.58 15.29 18.03
N TRP A 70 24.12 16.49 17.67
CA TRP A 70 23.58 16.76 16.34
C TRP A 70 24.64 16.59 15.25
N ASP A 71 25.87 17.06 15.47
CA ASP A 71 26.97 16.88 14.51
C ASP A 71 27.28 15.40 14.28
N LYS A 72 27.33 14.60 15.36
CA LYS A 72 27.51 13.14 15.28
C LYS A 72 26.36 12.46 14.53
N MET A 73 25.12 12.83 14.81
CA MET A 73 23.93 12.28 14.13
C MET A 73 23.95 12.59 12.63
N ILE A 74 24.29 13.83 12.25
CA ILE A 74 24.40 14.22 10.85
C ILE A 74 25.47 13.41 10.13
N ILE A 75 26.66 13.27 10.71
CA ILE A 75 27.74 12.46 10.11
C ILE A 75 27.27 11.02 9.90
N ASN A 76 26.66 10.42 10.92
CA ASN A 76 26.13 9.07 10.83
C ASN A 76 25.08 8.93 9.71
N TRP A 77 24.10 9.83 9.62
CA TRP A 77 23.09 9.80 8.56
C TRP A 77 23.69 10.02 7.16
N MET A 78 24.82 10.70 7.04
CA MET A 78 25.50 10.96 5.77
C MET A 78 26.31 9.76 5.27
N GLU A 79 26.78 8.89 6.17
CA GLU A 79 27.63 7.73 5.87
C GLU A 79 26.87 6.40 5.76
N VAL A 80 25.82 6.22 6.57
CA VAL A 80 25.02 4.99 6.60
C VAL A 80 24.28 4.78 5.27
N PRO A 81 24.13 3.53 4.78
CA PRO A 81 23.31 3.23 3.63
C PRO A 81 21.89 3.80 3.80
N PHE A 82 21.41 4.50 2.79
CA PHE A 82 20.10 5.14 2.78
C PHE A 82 18.96 4.14 3.01
N SER A 83 19.16 2.87 2.67
CA SER A 83 18.21 1.79 2.97
C SER A 83 18.01 1.49 4.46
N GLU A 84 18.97 1.87 5.31
CA GLU A 84 18.93 1.66 6.76
C GLU A 84 18.40 2.89 7.52
N ILE A 85 18.34 4.05 6.85
CA ILE A 85 17.78 5.26 7.44
C ILE A 85 16.27 5.09 7.61
N ASP A 86 15.79 5.30 8.83
CA ASP A 86 14.37 5.41 9.15
C ASP A 86 13.90 6.88 9.06
N PRO A 87 13.06 7.25 8.08
CA PRO A 87 12.53 8.60 7.96
C PRO A 87 11.79 9.09 9.20
N GLU A 88 11.11 8.18 9.91
CA GLU A 88 10.32 8.54 11.08
C GLU A 88 11.24 8.90 12.26
N GLU A 89 12.32 8.13 12.46
CA GLU A 89 13.34 8.44 13.47
C GLU A 89 14.01 9.80 13.21
N VAL A 90 14.40 10.07 11.95
CA VAL A 90 15.03 11.34 11.55
C VAL A 90 14.05 12.50 11.75
N SER A 91 12.78 12.31 11.41
CA SER A 91 11.71 13.29 11.62
C SER A 91 11.51 13.61 13.10
N GLN A 92 11.29 12.59 13.94
CA GLN A 92 11.11 12.74 15.38
C GLN A 92 12.31 13.42 16.05
N THR A 93 13.52 13.02 15.67
CA THR A 93 14.76 13.63 16.16
C THR A 93 14.83 15.10 15.75
N THR A 94 14.58 15.43 14.49
CA THR A 94 14.57 16.82 14.01
C THR A 94 13.58 17.69 14.79
N PHE A 95 12.35 17.21 15.01
CA PHE A 95 11.35 17.95 15.80
C PHE A 95 11.71 18.06 17.29
N LYS A 96 12.36 17.06 17.87
CA LYS A 96 12.89 17.13 19.23
C LYS A 96 13.92 18.26 19.34
N TYR A 97 14.87 18.34 18.42
CA TYR A 97 15.88 19.41 18.44
C TYR A 97 15.30 20.78 18.09
N MET A 98 14.24 20.89 17.27
CA MET A 98 13.51 22.16 17.11
C MET A 98 12.92 22.66 18.43
N LYS A 99 12.32 21.77 19.23
CA LYS A 99 11.81 22.12 20.57
C LYS A 99 12.95 22.54 21.49
N THR A 100 14.08 21.82 21.46
CA THR A 100 15.29 22.19 22.23
C THR A 100 15.78 23.58 21.84
N VAL A 101 15.89 23.88 20.55
CA VAL A 101 16.27 25.21 20.04
C VAL A 101 15.33 26.28 20.58
N HIS A 102 14.01 26.08 20.53
CA HIS A 102 13.04 27.05 21.05
C HIS A 102 13.18 27.30 22.56
N THR A 103 13.45 26.25 23.33
CA THR A 103 13.74 26.37 24.77
C THR A 103 15.02 27.17 25.01
N LEU A 104 16.07 26.92 24.23
CA LEU A 104 17.35 27.63 24.32
C LEU A 104 17.22 29.11 23.90
N GLU A 105 16.43 29.41 22.85
CA GLU A 105 16.15 30.79 22.42
C GLU A 105 15.42 31.62 23.49
N LYS A 106 14.55 30.99 24.28
CA LYS A 106 13.83 31.66 25.37
C LYS A 106 14.62 31.75 26.67
N GLY A 107 15.45 30.74 26.94
CA GLY A 107 16.11 30.58 28.23
C GLY A 107 17.51 31.20 28.28
N LEU A 108 18.17 31.41 27.14
CA LEU A 108 19.50 32.02 27.07
C LEU A 108 19.43 33.45 26.51
N PRO A 109 20.34 34.33 26.93
CA PRO A 109 20.54 35.61 26.25
C PRO A 109 20.85 35.42 24.75
N PRO A 110 20.56 36.42 23.90
CA PRO A 110 20.86 36.37 22.47
C PRO A 110 22.30 35.94 22.22
N ASN A 111 22.47 34.84 21.47
CA ASN A 111 23.77 34.28 21.15
C ASN A 111 23.76 33.64 19.76
N ASP A 112 24.94 33.58 19.13
CA ASP A 112 25.10 33.07 17.77
C ASP A 112 25.06 31.54 17.70
N LEU A 113 25.42 30.85 18.78
CA LEU A 113 25.51 29.38 18.85
C LEU A 113 24.15 28.69 18.72
N VAL A 114 23.11 29.23 19.38
CA VAL A 114 21.73 28.78 19.21
C VAL A 114 21.30 28.96 17.75
N GLY A 115 21.71 30.07 17.12
CA GLY A 115 21.50 30.32 15.69
C GLY A 115 22.18 29.28 14.78
N VAL A 116 23.37 28.81 15.14
CA VAL A 116 24.06 27.72 14.41
C VAL A 116 23.29 26.41 14.51
N LEU A 117 22.89 25.99 15.71
CA LEU A 117 22.09 24.78 15.91
C LEU A 117 20.77 24.87 15.14
N LYS A 118 20.07 26.00 15.27
CA LYS A 118 18.82 26.27 14.55
C LYS A 118 18.97 26.11 13.04
N LYS A 119 20.00 26.72 12.44
CA LYS A 119 20.27 26.59 11.00
C LYS A 119 20.48 25.14 10.59
N LYS A 120 21.27 24.36 11.36
CA LYS A 120 21.51 22.94 11.06
C LYS A 120 20.22 22.11 11.13
N VAL A 121 19.39 22.35 12.15
CA VAL A 121 18.09 21.66 12.31
C VAL A 121 17.11 22.03 11.20
N GLU A 122 17.02 23.31 10.82
CA GLU A 122 16.16 23.77 9.72
C GLU A 122 16.59 23.21 8.36
N ILE A 123 17.90 23.08 8.11
CA ILE A 123 18.40 22.42 6.89
C ILE A 123 17.91 20.97 6.85
N MET A 124 18.06 20.20 7.94
CA MET A 124 17.57 18.83 7.96
C MET A 124 16.04 18.77 7.80
N LYS A 125 15.31 19.66 8.46
CA LYS A 125 13.86 19.77 8.34
C LYS A 125 13.41 19.96 6.88
N SER A 126 14.10 20.83 6.13
CA SER A 126 13.80 21.05 4.71
C SER A 126 14.03 19.82 3.84
N ARG A 127 14.89 18.90 4.29
CA ARG A 127 15.25 17.66 3.59
C ARG A 127 14.34 16.49 3.94
N LEU A 128 13.62 16.56 5.07
CA LEU A 128 12.77 15.46 5.58
C LEU A 128 11.79 14.93 4.54
N GLN A 129 11.12 15.83 3.80
CA GLN A 129 10.12 15.42 2.82
C GLN A 129 10.75 14.52 1.74
N VAL A 130 11.89 14.92 1.18
CA VAL A 130 12.61 14.14 0.16
C VAL A 130 13.14 12.83 0.72
N ILE A 131 13.62 12.82 1.98
CA ILE A 131 14.05 11.59 2.65
C ILE A 131 12.88 10.61 2.75
N THR A 132 11.73 11.08 3.23
CA THR A 132 10.50 10.28 3.33
C THR A 132 10.05 9.77 1.97
N ASP A 133 10.08 10.62 0.93
CA ASP A 133 9.65 10.26 -0.41
C ASP A 133 10.55 9.21 -1.06
N LEU A 134 11.87 9.33 -0.92
CA LEU A 134 12.83 8.35 -1.44
C LEU A 134 12.87 7.06 -0.62
N ARG A 135 12.37 7.08 0.62
CA ARG A 135 12.22 5.89 1.49
C ARG A 135 10.84 5.26 1.40
N ASN A 136 9.98 5.75 0.51
CA ASN A 136 8.68 5.16 0.29
C ASN A 136 8.80 3.68 -0.13
N PRO A 137 8.22 2.73 0.64
CA PRO A 137 8.36 1.29 0.40
C PRO A 137 7.69 0.83 -0.92
N TYR A 138 6.83 1.64 -1.50
CA TYR A 138 6.13 1.35 -2.75
C TYR A 138 6.95 1.72 -4.00
N LEU A 139 8.14 2.30 -3.84
CA LEU A 139 9.05 2.58 -4.95
C LEU A 139 9.53 1.27 -5.58
N LYS A 140 9.28 1.13 -6.89
CA LYS A 140 9.71 0.01 -7.72
C LYS A 140 10.73 0.51 -8.73
N LYS A 141 11.39 -0.40 -9.44
CA LYS A 141 12.38 -0.07 -10.48
C LYS A 141 11.92 1.06 -11.43
N ARG A 142 10.69 0.98 -11.95
CA ARG A 142 10.09 2.01 -12.81
C ARG A 142 10.05 3.42 -12.20
N HIS A 143 9.88 3.53 -10.87
CA HIS A 143 9.90 4.80 -10.16
C HIS A 143 11.34 5.29 -9.97
N TRP A 144 12.27 4.38 -9.66
CA TRP A 144 13.69 4.69 -9.61
C TRP A 144 14.25 5.14 -10.96
N ASP A 145 13.74 4.61 -12.08
CA ASP A 145 14.11 5.07 -13.42
C ASP A 145 13.68 6.55 -13.64
N LEU A 146 12.48 6.93 -13.20
CA LEU A 146 12.01 8.32 -13.23
C LEU A 146 12.77 9.25 -12.28
N ILE A 147 13.13 8.76 -11.09
CA ILE A 147 13.95 9.51 -10.13
C ILE A 147 15.32 9.79 -10.74
N GLN A 148 15.95 8.80 -11.38
CA GLN A 148 17.24 8.98 -12.06
C GLN A 148 17.17 10.01 -13.18
N GLU A 149 16.08 10.00 -13.95
CA GLU A 149 15.83 11.00 -14.99
C GLU A 149 15.65 12.40 -14.41
N ALA A 150 14.83 12.55 -13.36
CA ALA A 150 14.59 13.84 -12.71
C ALA A 150 15.85 14.43 -12.06
N LEU A 151 16.74 13.57 -11.55
CA LEU A 151 18.01 13.94 -10.93
C LEU A 151 19.16 14.08 -11.95
N ASN A 152 18.94 13.69 -13.21
CA ASN A 152 19.98 13.55 -14.23
C ASN A 152 21.21 12.77 -13.71
N TYR A 153 20.95 11.72 -12.93
CA TYR A 153 21.96 10.90 -12.27
C TYR A 153 21.57 9.43 -12.32
N LYS A 154 22.49 8.55 -12.69
CA LYS A 154 22.24 7.10 -12.76
C LYS A 154 22.78 6.40 -11.52
N PHE A 155 21.92 5.66 -10.83
CA PHE A 155 22.29 4.80 -9.71
C PHE A 155 22.76 3.45 -10.24
N GLU A 156 24.06 3.30 -10.46
CA GLU A 156 24.62 2.00 -10.84
C GLU A 156 24.63 1.03 -9.66
N LYS A 157 24.32 -0.25 -9.91
CA LYS A 157 24.38 -1.30 -8.87
C LYS A 157 25.81 -1.57 -8.36
N SER A 158 26.82 -1.17 -9.14
CA SER A 158 28.25 -1.25 -8.80
C SER A 158 28.76 -0.02 -8.04
N ALA A 159 27.95 1.03 -7.90
CA ALA A 159 28.31 2.23 -7.18
C ALA A 159 28.28 1.99 -5.66
N PRO A 160 28.93 2.86 -4.86
CA PRO A 160 28.74 2.88 -3.41
C PRO A 160 27.25 2.89 -3.04
N PRO A 161 26.88 2.33 -1.89
CA PRO A 161 25.49 2.37 -1.44
C PRO A 161 24.98 3.81 -1.49
N LEU A 162 23.74 3.99 -1.92
CA LEU A 162 23.06 5.30 -1.84
C LEU A 162 23.16 5.78 -0.40
N THR A 163 23.68 6.97 -0.15
CA THR A 163 23.74 7.59 1.19
C THR A 163 23.08 8.96 1.16
N LEU A 164 22.76 9.52 2.33
CA LEU A 164 22.25 10.90 2.40
C LEU A 164 23.30 11.89 1.90
N GLY A 165 24.60 11.60 2.11
CA GLY A 165 25.69 12.40 1.56
C GLY A 165 25.64 12.48 0.04
N LEU A 166 25.50 11.34 -0.63
CA LEU A 166 25.35 11.31 -2.09
C LEU A 166 24.12 12.09 -2.55
N LEU A 167 22.99 11.99 -1.85
CA LEU A 167 21.78 12.75 -2.16
C LEU A 167 21.99 14.28 -2.05
N VAL A 168 22.82 14.73 -1.11
CA VAL A 168 23.21 16.14 -1.00
C VAL A 168 24.09 16.53 -2.19
N ASP A 169 25.07 15.71 -2.56
CA ASP A 169 26.03 16.00 -3.63
C ASP A 169 25.35 16.08 -5.00
N ILE A 170 24.39 15.19 -5.28
CA ILE A 170 23.60 15.21 -6.51
C ILE A 170 22.46 16.23 -6.47
N LYS A 171 22.36 17.04 -5.41
CA LYS A 171 21.33 18.07 -5.21
C LYS A 171 19.90 17.54 -5.33
N ALA A 172 19.65 16.33 -4.80
CA ALA A 172 18.32 15.72 -4.84
C ALA A 172 17.24 16.57 -4.16
N PHE A 173 17.63 17.34 -3.15
CA PHE A 173 16.75 18.23 -2.40
C PHE A 173 16.25 19.44 -3.20
N ASP A 174 16.96 19.85 -4.26
CA ASP A 174 16.54 20.93 -5.15
C ASP A 174 15.38 20.49 -6.07
N LYS A 175 15.14 19.18 -6.16
CA LYS A 175 14.09 18.56 -6.98
C LYS A 175 12.98 17.94 -6.11
N ALA A 176 12.71 18.53 -4.94
CA ALA A 176 11.75 18.02 -3.97
C ALA A 176 10.36 17.73 -4.58
N ASP A 177 9.82 18.65 -5.39
CA ASP A 177 8.50 18.49 -6.02
C ASP A 177 8.43 17.24 -6.92
N ALA A 178 9.50 16.96 -7.67
CA ALA A 178 9.57 15.78 -8.54
C ALA A 178 9.64 14.49 -7.73
N MET A 179 10.39 14.49 -6.62
CA MET A 179 10.48 13.33 -5.72
C MET A 179 9.14 13.04 -5.07
N GLN A 180 8.45 14.10 -4.63
CA GLN A 180 7.12 14.01 -4.04
C GLN A 180 6.08 13.49 -5.04
N GLU A 181 6.11 13.97 -6.29
CA GLU A 181 5.20 13.49 -7.33
C GLU A 181 5.42 12.00 -7.64
N ILE A 182 6.67 11.57 -7.80
CA ILE A 182 7.01 10.17 -8.10
C ILE A 182 6.66 9.25 -6.91
N SER A 183 6.98 9.67 -5.68
CA SER A 183 6.59 8.97 -4.45
C SER A 183 5.07 8.86 -4.32
N GLY A 184 4.34 9.95 -4.56
CA GLY A 184 2.88 9.96 -4.55
C GLY A 184 2.28 9.02 -5.60
N MET A 185 2.84 9.01 -6.81
CA MET A 185 2.46 8.05 -7.85
C MET A 185 2.70 6.61 -7.40
N ALA A 186 3.82 6.31 -6.76
CA ALA A 186 4.14 4.97 -6.28
C ALA A 186 3.13 4.49 -5.22
N SER A 187 2.82 5.35 -4.24
CA SER A 187 1.81 5.07 -3.21
C SER A 187 0.42 4.87 -3.82
N SER A 188 0.03 5.71 -4.78
CA SER A 188 -1.25 5.57 -5.48
C SER A 188 -1.33 4.25 -6.25
N GLN A 189 -0.28 3.89 -6.99
CA GLN A 189 -0.23 2.61 -7.71
C GLN A 189 -0.32 1.41 -6.77
N ALA A 190 0.35 1.45 -5.61
CA ALA A 190 0.27 0.38 -4.63
C ALA A 190 -1.14 0.25 -4.04
N ALA A 191 -1.83 1.37 -3.79
CA ALA A 191 -3.22 1.35 -3.34
C ALA A 191 -4.14 0.68 -4.38
N LEU A 192 -3.97 1.01 -5.67
CA LEU A 192 -4.73 0.36 -6.75
C LEU A 192 -4.43 -1.14 -6.87
N GLU A 193 -3.15 -1.52 -6.78
CA GLU A 193 -2.72 -2.93 -6.76
C GLU A 193 -3.36 -3.69 -5.59
N ALA A 194 -3.48 -3.06 -4.42
CA ALA A 194 -4.13 -3.64 -3.25
C ALA A 194 -5.65 -3.83 -3.45
N ILE A 195 -6.33 -2.87 -4.08
CA ILE A 195 -7.76 -3.01 -4.43
C ILE A 195 -7.94 -4.18 -5.41
N LEU A 196 -7.13 -4.25 -6.47
CA LEU A 196 -7.20 -5.36 -7.43
C LEU A 196 -6.94 -6.71 -6.75
N LYS A 197 -5.93 -6.77 -5.87
CA LYS A 197 -5.62 -7.99 -5.10
C LYS A 197 -6.81 -8.43 -4.25
N LYS A 198 -7.53 -7.51 -3.59
CA LYS A 198 -8.74 -7.84 -2.83
C LYS A 198 -9.82 -8.46 -3.70
N VAL A 199 -10.07 -7.91 -4.90
CA VAL A 199 -11.00 -8.50 -5.88
C VAL A 199 -10.54 -9.91 -6.25
N VAL A 200 -9.30 -10.06 -6.69
CA VAL A 200 -8.73 -11.36 -7.08
C VAL A 200 -8.86 -12.40 -5.97
N ASP A 201 -8.55 -12.03 -4.73
CA ASP A 201 -8.56 -12.95 -3.60
C ASP A 201 -10.00 -13.32 -3.17
N ALA A 202 -10.96 -12.40 -3.26
CA ALA A 202 -12.37 -12.70 -3.00
C ALA A 202 -12.93 -13.74 -4.00
N TRP A 203 -12.57 -13.63 -5.28
CA TRP A 203 -13.02 -14.55 -6.33
C TRP A 203 -12.33 -15.93 -6.32
N LYS A 204 -11.22 -16.10 -5.59
CA LYS A 204 -10.56 -17.40 -5.46
C LYS A 204 -11.31 -18.37 -4.55
N ALA A 205 -12.04 -17.84 -3.57
CA ALA A 205 -12.69 -18.63 -2.53
C ALA A 205 -14.19 -18.83 -2.76
N ILE A 206 -14.79 -18.08 -3.68
CA ILE A 206 -16.24 -18.13 -3.93
C ILE A 206 -16.63 -19.36 -4.77
N GLU A 207 -17.63 -20.07 -4.28
CA GLU A 207 -18.15 -21.30 -4.87
C GLU A 207 -19.64 -21.13 -5.21
N PHE A 208 -20.07 -21.70 -6.32
CA PHE A 208 -21.48 -21.78 -6.68
C PHE A 208 -22.22 -22.68 -5.68
N PRO A 209 -23.26 -22.17 -5.02
CA PRO A 209 -24.07 -22.99 -4.13
C PRO A 209 -24.92 -23.93 -4.99
N THR A 210 -24.67 -25.23 -4.85
CA THR A 210 -25.46 -26.26 -5.51
C THR A 210 -26.27 -27.04 -4.49
N VAL A 211 -27.57 -27.19 -4.70
CA VAL A 211 -28.48 -27.93 -3.81
C VAL A 211 -29.11 -29.12 -4.54
N PRO A 212 -29.36 -30.25 -3.87
CA PRO A 212 -30.10 -31.37 -4.46
C PRO A 212 -31.50 -30.94 -4.90
N TYR A 213 -31.97 -31.48 -6.03
CA TYR A 213 -33.31 -31.19 -6.56
C TYR A 213 -34.28 -32.34 -6.30
N LYS A 214 -35.31 -32.10 -5.47
CA LYS A 214 -36.30 -33.11 -5.03
C LYS A 214 -35.58 -34.36 -4.46
N ASP A 215 -36.22 -35.52 -4.55
CA ASP A 215 -35.63 -36.82 -4.17
C ASP A 215 -34.86 -37.49 -5.33
N TYR A 216 -34.54 -36.74 -6.39
CA TYR A 216 -33.79 -37.30 -7.52
C TYR A 216 -32.31 -37.49 -7.16
N LYS A 217 -31.82 -38.70 -7.40
CA LYS A 217 -30.39 -39.02 -7.21
C LYS A 217 -29.54 -38.31 -8.26
N ASP A 218 -28.45 -37.68 -7.82
CA ASP A 218 -27.44 -37.05 -8.68
C ASP A 218 -27.98 -35.90 -9.58
N VAL A 219 -29.03 -35.20 -9.12
CA VAL A 219 -29.58 -34.00 -9.76
C VAL A 219 -29.45 -32.80 -8.83
N TYR A 220 -28.82 -31.74 -9.31
CA TYR A 220 -28.54 -30.52 -8.55
C TYR A 220 -29.07 -29.30 -9.30
N ILE A 221 -29.38 -28.24 -8.56
CA ILE A 221 -29.70 -26.91 -9.08
C ILE A 221 -28.84 -25.87 -8.35
N LEU A 222 -28.67 -24.69 -8.94
CA LEU A 222 -28.13 -23.54 -8.23
C LEU A 222 -29.09 -23.15 -7.09
N GLY A 223 -28.51 -22.96 -5.91
CA GLY A 223 -29.18 -22.41 -4.73
C GLY A 223 -29.25 -20.88 -4.80
N ASN A 224 -29.32 -20.24 -3.64
CA ASN A 224 -29.29 -18.78 -3.52
C ASN A 224 -27.92 -18.25 -3.97
N VAL A 225 -27.89 -17.32 -4.94
CA VAL A 225 -26.66 -16.73 -5.48
C VAL A 225 -26.49 -15.25 -5.11
N ASP A 226 -27.26 -14.75 -4.13
CA ASP A 226 -27.28 -13.33 -3.75
C ASP A 226 -25.89 -12.86 -3.31
N ASP A 227 -25.16 -13.68 -2.55
CA ASP A 227 -23.77 -13.39 -2.13
C ASP A 227 -22.81 -13.26 -3.33
N ILE A 228 -23.02 -14.07 -4.38
CA ILE A 228 -22.21 -14.02 -5.61
C ILE A 228 -22.53 -12.76 -6.40
N GLN A 229 -23.81 -12.39 -6.49
CA GLN A 229 -24.26 -11.17 -7.17
C GLN A 229 -23.74 -9.93 -6.45
N GLN A 230 -23.84 -9.89 -5.12
CA GLN A 230 -23.28 -8.81 -4.31
C GLN A 230 -21.76 -8.69 -4.50
N LEU A 231 -21.03 -9.81 -4.45
CA LEU A 231 -19.59 -9.81 -4.70
C LEU A 231 -19.23 -9.29 -6.10
N LEU A 232 -20.05 -9.61 -7.10
CA LEU A 232 -19.88 -9.14 -8.48
C LEU A 232 -20.08 -7.64 -8.61
N ASP A 233 -21.11 -7.09 -7.98
CA ASP A 233 -21.37 -5.65 -7.96
C ASP A 233 -20.25 -4.89 -7.24
N ASP A 234 -19.83 -5.36 -6.06
CA ASP A 234 -18.70 -4.79 -5.30
C ASP A 234 -17.40 -4.86 -6.10
N SER A 235 -17.16 -5.98 -6.79
CA SER A 235 -15.98 -6.14 -7.64
C SER A 235 -16.00 -5.19 -8.83
N ASN A 236 -17.15 -4.99 -9.47
CA ASN A 236 -17.30 -4.04 -10.57
C ASN A 236 -17.01 -2.61 -10.11
N ILE A 237 -17.51 -2.18 -8.94
CA ILE A 237 -17.23 -0.85 -8.38
C ILE A 237 -15.72 -0.69 -8.15
N ASN A 238 -15.06 -1.70 -7.58
CA ASN A 238 -13.62 -1.67 -7.34
C ASN A 238 -12.82 -1.58 -8.65
N ILE A 239 -13.20 -2.36 -9.66
CA ILE A 239 -12.56 -2.33 -10.99
C ILE A 239 -12.73 -0.96 -11.66
N GLN A 240 -13.92 -0.36 -11.64
CA GLN A 240 -14.15 0.98 -12.18
C GLN A 240 -13.37 2.06 -11.42
N THR A 241 -13.26 1.93 -10.10
CA THR A 241 -12.41 2.79 -9.27
C THR A 241 -10.95 2.73 -9.71
N ILE A 242 -10.43 1.55 -10.05
CA ILE A 242 -9.06 1.40 -10.55
C ILE A 242 -8.92 1.99 -11.96
N LEU A 243 -9.85 1.70 -12.87
CA LEU A 243 -9.81 2.17 -14.27
C LEU A 243 -9.91 3.69 -14.39
N SER A 244 -10.63 4.35 -13.49
CA SER A 244 -10.75 5.82 -13.46
C SER A 244 -9.50 6.52 -12.94
N SER A 245 -8.56 5.82 -12.31
CA SER A 245 -7.32 6.42 -11.80
C SER A 245 -6.31 6.69 -12.90
N ARG A 246 -5.75 7.91 -12.91
CA ARG A 246 -4.64 8.29 -13.80
C ARG A 246 -3.37 7.43 -13.61
N HIS A 247 -3.22 6.79 -12.45
CA HIS A 247 -2.05 5.98 -12.12
C HIS A 247 -2.23 4.48 -12.44
N VAL A 248 -3.30 4.10 -13.16
CA VAL A 248 -3.59 2.69 -13.50
C VAL A 248 -2.60 2.05 -14.47
N GLY A 249 -1.83 2.86 -15.21
CA GLY A 249 -0.98 2.44 -16.35
C GLY A 249 -0.29 1.07 -16.18
N PRO A 250 0.52 0.83 -15.12
CA PRO A 250 1.26 -0.41 -14.95
C PRO A 250 0.41 -1.68 -14.76
N ILE A 251 -0.85 -1.55 -14.32
CA ILE A 251 -1.76 -2.68 -14.07
C ILE A 251 -2.97 -2.69 -15.00
N LYS A 252 -3.11 -1.69 -15.88
CA LYS A 252 -4.29 -1.48 -16.73
C LYS A 252 -4.73 -2.74 -17.46
N SER A 253 -3.80 -3.42 -18.14
CA SER A 253 -4.10 -4.65 -18.89
C SER A 253 -4.73 -5.75 -18.01
N LYS A 254 -4.24 -5.93 -16.77
CA LYS A 254 -4.81 -6.92 -15.84
C LYS A 254 -6.19 -6.50 -15.36
N VAL A 255 -6.39 -5.21 -15.11
CA VAL A 255 -7.69 -4.68 -14.65
C VAL A 255 -8.74 -4.82 -15.75
N GLU A 256 -8.37 -4.54 -17.01
CA GLU A 256 -9.25 -4.73 -18.17
C GLU A 256 -9.60 -6.21 -18.40
N GLU A 257 -8.65 -7.12 -18.22
CA GLU A 257 -8.91 -8.56 -18.25
C GLU A 257 -9.96 -8.96 -17.20
N TRP A 258 -9.80 -8.49 -15.96
CA TRP A 258 -10.77 -8.72 -14.89
C TRP A 258 -12.14 -8.10 -15.20
N ALA A 259 -12.18 -6.88 -15.74
CA ALA A 259 -13.44 -6.25 -16.15
C ALA A 259 -14.19 -7.11 -17.18
N ASN A 260 -13.47 -7.62 -18.18
CA ASN A 260 -14.05 -8.49 -19.21
C ASN A 260 -14.53 -9.82 -18.64
N ASN A 261 -13.74 -10.44 -17.75
CA ASN A 261 -14.10 -11.70 -17.10
C ASN A 261 -15.35 -11.55 -16.22
N LEU A 262 -15.45 -10.47 -15.44
CA LEU A 262 -16.62 -10.17 -14.61
C LEU A 262 -17.86 -9.88 -15.46
N ALA A 263 -17.71 -9.16 -16.58
CA ALA A 263 -18.81 -8.91 -17.50
C ALA A 263 -19.31 -10.19 -18.18
N LEU A 264 -18.41 -11.11 -18.55
CA LEU A 264 -18.78 -12.42 -19.07
C LEU A 264 -19.46 -13.27 -18.00
N PHE A 265 -18.92 -13.27 -16.78
CA PHE A 265 -19.49 -13.98 -15.64
C PHE A 265 -20.94 -13.52 -15.36
N TYR A 266 -21.19 -12.21 -15.37
CA TYR A 266 -22.53 -11.65 -15.21
C TYR A 266 -23.52 -12.23 -16.23
N LYS A 267 -23.16 -12.17 -17.52
CA LYS A 267 -24.00 -12.68 -18.62
C LYS A 267 -24.26 -14.17 -18.47
N ASN A 268 -23.24 -14.95 -18.13
CA ASN A 268 -23.35 -16.39 -17.95
C ASN A 268 -24.24 -16.74 -16.75
N LEU A 269 -24.11 -16.03 -15.63
CA LEU A 269 -24.93 -16.24 -14.45
C LEU A 269 -26.41 -15.93 -14.74
N ASP A 270 -26.70 -14.80 -15.40
CA ASP A 270 -28.07 -14.42 -15.74
C ASP A 270 -28.74 -15.42 -16.71
N ALA A 271 -28.01 -15.81 -17.76
CA ALA A 271 -28.47 -16.84 -18.70
C ALA A 271 -28.72 -18.18 -18.00
N TRP A 272 -27.86 -18.57 -17.06
CA TRP A 272 -28.00 -19.81 -16.30
C TRP A 272 -29.21 -19.76 -15.36
N LEU A 273 -29.41 -18.67 -14.61
CA LEU A 273 -30.59 -18.52 -13.75
C LEU A 273 -31.89 -18.55 -14.55
N THR A 274 -31.89 -17.93 -15.74
CA THR A 274 -33.02 -17.99 -16.68
C THR A 274 -33.25 -19.42 -17.18
N CYS A 275 -32.18 -20.10 -17.61
CA CYS A 275 -32.24 -21.50 -18.05
C CYS A 275 -32.78 -22.42 -16.95
N GLN A 276 -32.28 -22.29 -15.72
CA GLN A 276 -32.75 -23.07 -14.56
C GLN A 276 -34.24 -22.84 -14.30
N ARG A 277 -34.71 -21.59 -14.35
CA ARG A 277 -36.13 -21.26 -14.14
C ARG A 277 -37.02 -21.93 -15.20
N SER A 278 -36.62 -21.84 -16.47
CA SER A 278 -37.33 -22.50 -17.57
C SER A 278 -37.28 -24.03 -17.45
N TRP A 279 -36.13 -24.59 -17.09
CA TRP A 279 -35.98 -26.03 -16.90
C TRP A 279 -36.86 -26.56 -15.76
N LEU A 280 -36.90 -25.87 -14.60
CA LEU A 280 -37.76 -26.24 -13.47
C LEU A 280 -39.25 -26.25 -13.84
N TYR A 281 -39.68 -25.25 -14.62
CA TYR A 281 -41.06 -25.18 -15.11
C TYR A 281 -41.38 -26.33 -16.07
N LEU A 282 -40.53 -26.55 -17.08
CA LEU A 282 -40.72 -27.59 -18.08
C LEU A 282 -40.61 -29.00 -17.49
N GLU A 283 -39.71 -29.22 -16.53
CA GLU A 283 -39.58 -30.50 -15.81
C GLU A 283 -40.87 -30.86 -15.10
N SER A 284 -41.51 -29.91 -14.43
CA SER A 284 -42.77 -30.16 -13.72
C SER A 284 -43.90 -30.58 -14.67
N ILE A 285 -43.94 -30.03 -15.90
CA ILE A 285 -44.97 -30.31 -16.90
C ILE A 285 -44.69 -31.63 -17.63
N PHE A 286 -43.47 -31.80 -18.15
CA PHE A 286 -43.10 -32.97 -18.95
C PHE A 286 -42.85 -34.22 -18.09
N SER A 287 -42.78 -34.09 -16.76
CA SER A 287 -42.80 -35.26 -15.87
C SER A 287 -44.14 -36.01 -15.87
N ALA A 288 -45.23 -35.37 -16.33
CA ALA A 288 -46.57 -35.94 -16.35
C ALA A 288 -46.76 -36.92 -17.54
N PRO A 289 -47.10 -38.21 -17.29
CA PRO A 289 -47.18 -39.23 -18.36
C PRO A 289 -48.26 -38.97 -19.41
N ASP A 290 -49.33 -38.26 -19.05
CA ASP A 290 -50.40 -37.83 -19.94
C ASP A 290 -49.94 -36.75 -20.93
N ILE A 291 -49.20 -35.75 -20.45
CA ILE A 291 -48.58 -34.72 -21.30
C ILE A 291 -47.59 -35.34 -22.28
N GLN A 292 -46.77 -36.29 -21.83
CA GLN A 292 -45.84 -37.00 -22.73
C GLN A 292 -46.55 -37.77 -23.85
N ARG A 293 -47.76 -38.28 -23.60
CA ARG A 293 -48.57 -38.96 -24.62
C ARG A 293 -49.24 -37.98 -25.59
N GLN A 294 -49.62 -36.81 -25.11
CA GLN A 294 -50.27 -35.76 -25.93
C GLN A 294 -49.26 -34.99 -26.79
N LEU A 295 -48.05 -34.76 -26.27
CA LEU A 295 -46.97 -33.98 -26.90
C LEU A 295 -45.67 -34.80 -27.00
N PRO A 296 -45.65 -35.90 -27.80
CA PRO A 296 -44.53 -36.83 -27.81
C PRO A 296 -43.26 -36.27 -28.46
N ILE A 297 -43.38 -35.30 -29.39
CA ILE A 297 -42.22 -34.69 -30.06
C ILE A 297 -41.51 -33.74 -29.09
N GLU A 298 -42.27 -32.86 -28.45
CA GLU A 298 -41.80 -31.88 -27.48
C GLU A 298 -41.21 -32.57 -26.24
N ALA A 299 -41.85 -33.64 -25.76
CA ALA A 299 -41.32 -34.46 -24.67
C ALA A 299 -39.94 -35.06 -25.02
N LYS A 300 -39.77 -35.52 -26.26
CA LYS A 300 -38.49 -36.08 -26.74
C LYS A 300 -37.40 -35.01 -26.79
N MET A 301 -37.73 -33.81 -27.26
CA MET A 301 -36.81 -32.66 -27.25
C MET A 301 -36.42 -32.27 -25.83
N PHE A 302 -37.39 -32.25 -24.90
CA PHE A 302 -37.11 -31.90 -23.51
C PHE A 302 -36.18 -32.90 -22.82
N ILE A 303 -36.29 -34.21 -23.12
CA ILE A 303 -35.39 -35.24 -22.56
C ILE A 303 -33.92 -34.95 -22.90
N GLU A 304 -33.64 -34.47 -24.11
CA GLU A 304 -32.26 -34.13 -24.52
C GLU A 304 -31.72 -32.93 -23.72
N VAL A 305 -32.52 -31.87 -23.58
CA VAL A 305 -32.19 -30.68 -22.77
C VAL A 305 -32.02 -31.04 -21.30
N ASP A 306 -32.92 -31.85 -20.75
CA ASP A 306 -32.89 -32.33 -19.36
C ASP A 306 -31.61 -33.11 -19.05
N LYS A 307 -31.21 -34.01 -19.95
CA LYS A 307 -29.95 -34.74 -19.82
C LYS A 307 -28.75 -33.80 -19.81
N TYR A 308 -28.70 -32.87 -20.76
CA TYR A 308 -27.62 -31.89 -20.83
C TYR A 308 -27.52 -31.03 -19.57
N TYR A 309 -28.66 -30.51 -19.09
CA TYR A 309 -28.74 -29.70 -17.89
C TYR A 309 -28.25 -30.47 -16.65
N LYS A 310 -28.74 -31.69 -16.44
CA LYS A 310 -28.32 -32.55 -15.33
C LYS A 310 -26.82 -32.87 -15.38
N ASP A 311 -26.28 -33.16 -16.56
CA ASP A 311 -24.85 -33.42 -16.75
C ASP A 311 -24.01 -32.16 -16.47
N PHE A 312 -24.49 -30.98 -16.88
CA PHE A 312 -23.85 -29.70 -16.58
C PHE A 312 -23.84 -29.41 -15.08
N MET A 313 -24.98 -29.51 -14.40
CA MET A 313 -25.08 -29.29 -12.96
C MET A 313 -24.24 -30.27 -12.14
N ARG A 314 -24.10 -31.53 -12.58
CA ARG A 314 -23.17 -32.50 -11.96
C ARG A 314 -21.70 -32.08 -12.09
N ARG A 315 -21.31 -31.45 -13.20
CA ARG A 315 -19.93 -30.92 -13.36
C ARG A 315 -19.70 -29.72 -12.44
N VAL A 316 -20.68 -28.82 -12.36
CA VAL A 316 -20.64 -27.66 -11.45
C VAL A 316 -20.51 -28.13 -10.01
N HIS A 317 -21.33 -29.08 -9.57
CA HIS A 317 -21.27 -29.62 -8.21
C HIS A 317 -19.90 -30.23 -7.87
N LYS A 318 -19.23 -30.86 -8.85
CA LYS A 318 -17.87 -31.42 -8.68
C LYS A 318 -16.76 -30.37 -8.69
N SER A 319 -17.01 -29.20 -9.28
CA SER A 319 -16.04 -28.10 -9.40
C SER A 319 -16.75 -26.76 -9.18
N PRO A 320 -17.07 -26.43 -7.92
CA PRO A 320 -18.00 -25.34 -7.62
C PRO A 320 -17.38 -23.95 -7.76
N LEU A 321 -16.05 -23.80 -7.89
CA LEU A 321 -15.38 -22.50 -7.99
C LEU A 321 -16.01 -21.59 -9.05
N ALA A 322 -16.55 -20.45 -8.62
CA ALA A 322 -17.46 -19.66 -9.46
C ALA A 322 -16.73 -19.03 -10.65
N ILE A 323 -15.57 -18.42 -10.44
CA ILE A 323 -14.87 -17.72 -11.54
C ILE A 323 -14.38 -18.68 -12.63
N ARG A 324 -14.00 -19.90 -12.28
CA ARG A 324 -13.55 -20.90 -13.26
C ARG A 324 -14.71 -21.43 -14.10
N THR A 325 -15.87 -21.56 -13.50
CA THR A 325 -17.07 -22.14 -14.11
C THR A 325 -17.89 -21.08 -14.86
N GLY A 326 -17.94 -19.86 -14.34
CA GLY A 326 -18.68 -18.74 -14.92
C GLY A 326 -17.90 -17.89 -15.93
N ALA A 327 -16.56 -17.99 -15.99
CA ALA A 327 -15.74 -17.34 -17.03
C ALA A 327 -15.38 -18.26 -18.22
N GLN A 328 -15.81 -19.52 -18.22
CA GLN A 328 -15.75 -20.39 -19.41
C GLN A 328 -16.94 -20.10 -20.34
N ALA A 329 -16.77 -20.32 -21.64
CA ALA A 329 -17.87 -20.22 -22.60
C ALA A 329 -19.07 -21.05 -22.10
N GLY A 330 -20.20 -20.36 -21.93
CA GLY A 330 -21.39 -20.93 -21.29
C GLY A 330 -21.98 -22.13 -22.03
N PRO A 331 -22.94 -22.83 -21.42
CA PRO A 331 -23.73 -23.83 -22.14
C PRO A 331 -24.40 -23.17 -23.35
N PRO A 332 -24.51 -23.88 -24.50
CA PRO A 332 -24.98 -23.29 -25.74
C PRO A 332 -26.39 -22.73 -25.52
N SER A 333 -26.54 -21.44 -25.80
CA SER A 333 -27.84 -20.85 -26.07
C SER A 333 -28.52 -21.68 -27.15
N GLY A 334 -29.79 -22.05 -26.96
CA GLY A 334 -30.58 -22.88 -27.89
C GLY A 334 -30.84 -22.27 -29.27
N GLN A 335 -30.01 -21.32 -29.72
CA GLN A 335 -30.01 -20.73 -31.06
C GLN A 335 -28.88 -21.27 -31.95
N ASP A 336 -27.90 -22.01 -31.41
CA ASP A 336 -26.76 -22.54 -32.20
C ASP A 336 -27.00 -23.94 -32.80
N ALA A 337 -28.23 -24.46 -32.69
CA ALA A 337 -28.57 -25.80 -33.17
C ALA A 337 -28.98 -25.88 -34.65
N ASP A 338 -29.00 -24.76 -35.39
CA ASP A 338 -29.36 -24.75 -36.81
C ASP A 338 -28.25 -24.12 -37.66
N GLY A 339 -27.36 -24.95 -38.19
CA GLY A 339 -26.28 -24.47 -39.05
C GLY A 339 -25.12 -25.45 -39.23
N GLY A 340 -25.39 -26.69 -39.62
CA GLY A 340 -24.32 -27.69 -39.77
C GLY A 340 -24.67 -28.90 -40.62
N ALA A 341 -25.58 -28.78 -41.58
CA ALA A 341 -25.80 -29.82 -42.57
C ALA A 341 -24.59 -29.88 -43.51
N ARG A 342 -23.67 -30.81 -43.22
CA ARG A 342 -22.55 -31.23 -44.06
C ARG A 342 -23.04 -31.62 -45.46
N THR A 343 -22.78 -30.79 -46.46
CA THR A 343 -22.71 -31.24 -47.86
C THR A 343 -21.36 -31.91 -48.09
N ARG A 344 -21.40 -33.24 -48.18
CA ARG A 344 -20.33 -34.03 -48.79
C ARG A 344 -20.43 -33.91 -50.31
N ASP A 345 -19.26 -33.88 -50.94
CA ASP A 345 -18.94 -34.45 -52.25
C ASP A 345 -19.01 -33.54 -53.49
N ARG A 346 -17.85 -33.09 -53.98
CA ARG A 346 -17.13 -33.71 -55.12
C ARG A 346 -15.91 -32.86 -55.50
N ARG A 347 -14.70 -33.43 -55.34
CA ARG A 347 -13.49 -32.95 -56.02
C ARG A 347 -13.50 -33.50 -57.44
N LEU A 348 -13.35 -32.64 -58.43
CA LEU A 348 -12.90 -33.01 -59.77
C LEU A 348 -11.37 -32.84 -59.83
N PRO A 349 -10.61 -33.76 -60.44
CA PRO A 349 -9.18 -33.59 -60.67
C PRO A 349 -8.94 -32.81 -61.96
N ALA A 350 -8.07 -31.80 -61.90
CA ALA A 350 -7.43 -31.21 -63.06
C ALA A 350 -6.04 -31.84 -63.18
N ASP A 351 -5.81 -32.61 -64.24
CA ASP A 351 -4.56 -32.59 -65.01
C ASP A 351 -4.64 -33.54 -66.22
N VAL A 352 -3.98 -33.10 -67.29
CA VAL A 352 -3.54 -33.77 -68.53
C VAL A 352 -4.16 -33.15 -69.78
N MET A 353 -3.42 -32.22 -70.39
CA MET A 353 -3.09 -32.29 -71.82
C MET A 353 -1.95 -31.32 -72.16
N THR A 354 -0.73 -31.86 -72.13
CA THR A 354 0.40 -31.40 -72.92
C THR A 354 0.53 -32.32 -74.14
N GLY A 355 0.55 -31.72 -75.34
CA GLY A 355 1.28 -32.16 -76.52
C GLY A 355 0.81 -33.41 -77.29
N SER A 356 0.15 -33.20 -78.43
CA SER A 356 0.72 -33.39 -79.79
C SER A 356 -0.27 -32.95 -80.86
#